data_AF-A0A4Y2K879-F1
#
_entry.id   AF-A0A4Y2K879-F1
#
_cell.length_a   1.000
_cell.length_b   1.000
_cell.length_c   1.000
_cell.angle_alpha   90.00
_cell.angle_beta   90.00
_cell.angle_gamma   90.00
#
_symmetry.space_group_name_H-M   'P 1'
#
loop_
_entity.id
_entity.type
_entity.pdbx_description
1 polymer ?
#
loop_
_entity_poly.entity_id
_entity_poly.type
_entity_poly.pdbx_seq_one_letter_code
_entity_poly.pdbx_strand_id
1 'polypeptide(L)'
;MGKRKTGPFSGQRIESTSKRSNFPTYFIIHRISTSNETFHNVSPFLVEKGITSSVGEVKSTKKLRSGDLLVEVESPMQAKLIAKLNSLSTIPVTVNPHATLNSSEGVISCIELLNESVEK
;
A
#
# COMPACT_ATOMS: atom_id res chain seq x y z
N MET A 1 18.39 -45.77 10.76
CA MET A 1 17.89 -44.96 9.63
C MET A 1 16.54 -44.35 9.99
N GLY A 2 16.51 -43.16 10.59
CA GLY A 2 15.26 -42.48 10.96
C GLY A 2 14.97 -41.36 9.99
N LYS A 3 13.84 -41.43 9.27
CA LYS A 3 13.40 -40.38 8.33
C LYS A 3 12.93 -39.16 9.14
N ARG A 4 13.64 -38.03 9.02
CA ARG A 4 13.17 -36.73 9.53
C ARG A 4 11.96 -36.30 8.71
N LYS A 5 10.78 -36.24 9.32
CA LYS A 5 9.58 -35.68 8.70
C LYS A 5 9.74 -34.16 8.67
N THR A 6 9.78 -33.58 7.48
CA THR A 6 9.60 -32.15 7.25
C THR A 6 8.15 -31.82 7.59
N GLY A 7 7.92 -31.08 8.68
CA GLY A 7 6.60 -30.53 9.00
C GLY A 7 6.12 -29.57 7.90
N PRO A 8 4.81 -29.26 7.83
CA PRO A 8 4.20 -28.55 6.70
C PRO A 8 4.68 -27.10 6.56
N PHE A 9 5.39 -26.57 7.56
CA PHE A 9 5.96 -25.24 7.54
C PHE A 9 7.42 -25.30 7.09
N SER A 10 7.63 -25.50 5.79
CA SER A 10 8.87 -25.06 5.16
C SER A 10 8.87 -23.53 5.26
N GLY A 11 9.48 -23.01 6.33
CA GLY A 11 9.73 -21.59 6.52
C GLY A 11 10.63 -21.09 5.40
N GLN A 12 10.04 -20.80 4.24
CA GLN A 12 10.66 -19.94 3.26
C GLN A 12 10.83 -18.60 3.97
N ARG A 13 12.09 -18.22 4.19
CA ARG A 13 12.48 -16.85 4.48
C ARG A 13 11.77 -15.98 3.46
N ILE A 14 10.72 -15.28 3.88
CA ILE A 14 10.17 -14.19 3.10
C ILE A 14 11.25 -13.12 3.23
N GLU A 15 12.19 -13.08 2.29
CA GLU A 15 12.97 -11.87 2.07
C GLU A 15 11.95 -10.81 1.67
N SER A 16 11.47 -10.06 2.66
CA SER A 16 10.79 -8.81 2.41
C SER A 16 11.82 -7.89 1.78
N THR A 17 11.97 -7.97 0.44
CA THR A 17 12.72 -7.01 -0.37
C THR A 17 11.99 -5.67 -0.41
N SER A 18 11.51 -5.19 0.74
CA SER A 18 11.03 -3.84 0.90
C SER A 18 12.26 -2.95 0.76
N LYS A 19 12.52 -2.51 -0.47
CA LYS A 19 13.48 -1.43 -0.71
C LYS A 19 12.97 -0.26 0.10
N ARG A 20 13.67 0.09 1.18
CA ARG A 20 13.30 1.23 2.01
C ARG A 20 13.21 2.47 1.14
N SER A 21 12.00 2.94 0.95
CA SER A 21 11.74 4.19 0.28
C SER A 21 11.88 5.30 1.31
N ASN A 22 12.71 6.31 1.03
CA ASN A 22 12.85 7.48 1.89
C ASN A 22 11.67 8.47 1.75
N PHE A 23 10.54 8.00 1.22
CA PHE A 23 9.30 8.73 0.99
C PHE A 23 8.10 7.76 1.11
N PRO A 24 6.91 8.26 1.50
CA PRO A 24 5.70 7.42 1.52
C PRO A 24 5.36 6.93 0.11
N THR A 25 5.15 5.62 -0.04
CA THR A 25 4.85 4.96 -1.32
C THR A 25 3.37 4.66 -1.48
N TYR A 26 2.66 4.40 -0.38
CA TYR A 26 1.24 4.06 -0.39
C TYR A 26 0.38 5.24 0.05
N PHE A 27 -0.59 5.62 -0.76
CA PHE A 27 -1.54 6.69 -0.47
C PHE A 27 -2.97 6.20 -0.59
N ILE A 28 -3.86 6.72 0.24
CA ILE A 28 -5.30 6.55 0.13
C ILE A 28 -5.91 7.82 -0.42
N ILE A 29 -6.71 7.68 -1.46
CA ILE A 29 -7.54 8.75 -2.03
C ILE A 29 -8.98 8.52 -1.54
N HIS A 30 -9.47 9.45 -0.72
CA HIS A 30 -10.85 9.50 -0.27
C HIS A 30 -11.65 10.44 -1.13
N ARG A 31 -12.86 10.04 -1.52
CA ARG A 31 -13.80 10.92 -2.22
C ARG A 31 -14.46 11.85 -1.21
N ILE A 32 -14.46 13.14 -1.51
CA ILE A 32 -15.30 14.10 -0.79
C ILE A 32 -16.68 14.07 -1.46
N SER A 33 -17.72 13.68 -0.72
CA SER A 33 -19.10 13.69 -1.22
C SER A 33 -20.07 14.03 -0.09
N THR A 34 -21.12 14.79 -0.42
CA THR A 34 -22.22 15.10 0.50
C THR A 34 -23.27 13.99 0.56
N SER A 35 -23.25 13.06 -0.38
CA SER A 35 -24.24 11.98 -0.56
C SER A 35 -23.64 10.58 -0.35
N ASN A 36 -22.51 10.47 0.36
CA ASN A 36 -21.79 9.21 0.62
C ASN A 36 -21.40 8.44 -0.66
N GLU A 37 -21.18 9.15 -1.77
CA GLU A 37 -20.70 8.51 -2.98
C GLU A 37 -19.25 8.06 -2.83
N THR A 38 -18.93 6.92 -3.45
CA THR A 38 -17.59 6.32 -3.43
C THR A 38 -17.04 6.15 -4.84
N PHE A 39 -15.85 5.58 -4.98
CA PHE A 39 -15.32 5.19 -6.29
C PHE A 39 -15.93 3.89 -6.84
N HIS A 40 -16.84 3.20 -6.12
CA HIS A 40 -17.51 2.01 -6.66
C HIS A 40 -18.28 2.30 -7.95
N ASN A 41 -18.97 3.44 -7.99
CA ASN A 41 -19.77 3.86 -9.13
C ASN A 41 -18.97 4.65 -10.18
N VAL A 42 -17.67 4.84 -9.96
CA VAL A 42 -16.79 5.54 -10.89
C VAL A 42 -16.13 4.53 -11.81
N SER A 43 -16.17 4.81 -13.12
CA SER A 43 -15.55 3.97 -14.14
C SER A 43 -14.05 3.78 -13.86
N PRO A 44 -13.53 2.53 -13.89
CA PRO A 44 -12.11 2.28 -13.67
C PRO A 44 -11.22 3.01 -14.69
N PHE A 45 -11.69 3.18 -15.93
CA PHE A 45 -10.97 3.94 -16.95
C PHE A 45 -10.87 5.44 -16.60
N LEU A 46 -11.91 6.01 -16.00
CA LEU A 46 -11.87 7.41 -15.54
C LEU A 46 -10.91 7.57 -14.36
N VAL A 47 -10.91 6.60 -13.44
CA VAL A 47 -9.97 6.57 -12.32
C VAL A 47 -8.53 6.51 -12.83
N GLU A 48 -8.23 5.55 -13.70
CA GLU A 48 -6.89 5.37 -14.27
C GLU A 48 -6.45 6.63 -15.02
N LYS A 49 -7.30 7.15 -15.93
CA LYS A 49 -6.99 8.38 -16.67
C LYS A 49 -6.78 9.57 -15.75
N GLY A 50 -7.58 9.71 -14.69
CA GLY A 50 -7.44 10.80 -13.71
C GLY A 50 -6.09 10.74 -13.02
N ILE A 51 -5.70 9.58 -12.51
CA ILE A 51 -4.42 9.38 -11.83
C ILE A 51 -3.26 9.63 -12.80
N THR A 52 -3.30 9.02 -13.99
CA THR A 52 -2.25 9.18 -15.00
C THR A 52 -2.11 10.64 -15.45
N SER A 53 -3.21 11.38 -15.55
CA SER A 53 -3.17 12.80 -15.93
C SER A 53 -2.58 13.71 -14.85
N SER A 54 -2.76 13.37 -13.58
CA SER A 54 -2.33 14.22 -12.45
C SER A 54 -0.95 13.87 -11.91
N VAL A 55 -0.61 12.57 -11.86
CA VAL A 55 0.61 12.05 -11.21
C VAL A 55 1.51 11.32 -12.21
N GLY A 56 0.98 10.92 -13.36
CA GLY A 56 1.67 10.03 -14.32
C GLY A 56 1.38 8.55 -14.05
N GLU A 57 2.09 7.68 -14.75
CA GLU A 57 1.98 6.23 -14.56
C GLU A 57 2.46 5.83 -13.16
N VAL A 58 1.56 5.28 -12.36
CA VAL A 58 1.83 4.82 -10.99
C VAL A 58 1.98 3.31 -10.97
N LYS A 59 2.69 2.77 -9.98
CA LYS A 59 2.99 1.34 -9.88
C LYS A 59 1.73 0.49 -9.70
N SER A 60 0.76 0.96 -8.91
CA SER A 60 -0.51 0.27 -8.76
C SER A 60 -1.62 1.21 -8.32
N THR A 61 -2.83 0.95 -8.81
CA THR A 61 -4.06 1.55 -8.31
C THR A 61 -5.04 0.42 -7.98
N LYS A 62 -5.58 0.41 -6.76
CA LYS A 62 -6.53 -0.60 -6.29
C LYS A 62 -7.73 0.08 -5.63
N LYS A 63 -8.92 -0.40 -5.95
CA LYS A 63 -10.14 0.00 -5.24
C LYS A 63 -10.27 -0.81 -3.95
N LEU A 64 -10.46 -0.14 -2.83
CA LEU A 64 -10.64 -0.79 -1.53
C LEU A 64 -12.11 -1.14 -1.28
N ARG A 65 -12.36 -2.06 -0.34
CA ARG A 65 -13.72 -2.41 0.10
C ARG A 65 -14.45 -1.22 0.75
N SER A 66 -13.72 -0.23 1.27
CA SER A 66 -14.30 1.03 1.77
C SER A 66 -14.89 1.89 0.65
N GLY A 67 -14.53 1.63 -0.62
CA GLY A 67 -14.88 2.47 -1.76
C GLY A 67 -13.87 3.58 -2.05
N ASP A 68 -12.76 3.63 -1.31
CA ASP A 68 -11.60 4.49 -1.57
C ASP A 68 -10.64 3.86 -2.59
N LEU A 69 -9.62 4.62 -3.00
CA LEU A 69 -8.53 4.12 -3.83
C LEU A 69 -7.23 4.04 -3.02
N LEU A 70 -6.53 2.92 -3.14
CA LEU A 70 -5.14 2.75 -2.74
C LEU A 70 -4.25 2.94 -3.96
N VAL A 71 -3.30 3.85 -3.88
CA VAL A 71 -2.33 4.13 -4.93
C VAL A 71 -0.92 3.87 -4.40
N GLU A 72 -0.15 3.10 -5.17
CA GLU A 72 1.27 2.87 -4.93
C GLU A 72 2.06 3.68 -5.97
N VAL A 73 2.87 4.63 -5.51
CA VAL A 73 3.74 5.45 -6.37
C VAL A 73 5.14 4.85 -6.47
N GLU A 74 5.84 5.16 -7.55
CA GLU A 74 7.20 4.64 -7.81
C GLU A 74 8.29 5.66 -7.49
N SER A 75 7.98 6.96 -7.64
CA SER A 75 8.97 8.04 -7.50
C SER A 75 8.65 9.01 -6.36
N PRO A 76 9.66 9.59 -5.68
CA PRO A 76 9.44 10.66 -4.70
C PRO A 76 8.78 11.90 -5.30
N MET A 77 8.97 12.15 -6.60
CA MET A 77 8.28 13.25 -7.29
C MET A 77 6.78 12.98 -7.37
N GLN A 78 6.39 11.75 -7.71
CA GLN A 78 4.99 11.32 -7.72
C GLN A 78 4.37 11.40 -6.33
N ALA A 79 5.10 10.98 -5.29
CA ALA A 79 4.65 11.07 -3.90
C ALA A 79 4.32 12.53 -3.49
N LYS A 80 5.13 13.50 -3.92
CA LYS A 80 4.88 14.92 -3.67
C LYS A 80 3.68 15.46 -4.47
N LEU A 81 3.46 14.96 -5.68
CA LEU A 81 2.33 15.37 -6.52
C LEU A 81 1.02 14.82 -5.98
N ILE A 82 0.96 13.51 -5.69
CA ILE A 82 -0.26 12.86 -5.20
C ILE A 82 -0.68 13.39 -3.83
N ALA A 83 0.27 13.73 -2.95
CA ALA A 83 -0.03 14.32 -1.65
C ALA A 83 -0.69 15.71 -1.72
N LYS A 84 -0.60 16.40 -2.87
CA LYS A 84 -1.22 17.70 -3.11
C LYS A 84 -2.50 17.61 -3.96
N LEU A 85 -2.90 16.40 -4.33
CA LEU A 85 -4.05 16.17 -5.18
C LEU A 85 -5.35 16.46 -4.42
N ASN A 86 -6.16 17.40 -4.94
CA ASN A 86 -7.43 17.80 -4.34
C ASN A 86 -8.65 17.39 -5.18
N SER A 87 -8.41 17.00 -6.44
CA SER A 87 -9.45 16.49 -7.33
C SER A 87 -8.90 15.44 -8.27
N LEU A 88 -9.75 14.50 -8.65
CA LEU A 88 -9.49 13.49 -9.66
C LEU A 88 -10.50 13.71 -10.77
N SER A 89 -10.06 14.31 -11.88
CA SER A 89 -10.94 14.90 -12.89
C SER A 89 -11.90 15.92 -12.26
N THR A 90 -13.21 15.68 -12.29
CA THR A 90 -14.24 16.55 -11.68
C THR A 90 -14.58 16.17 -10.23
N ILE A 91 -14.04 15.05 -9.72
CA ILE A 91 -14.40 14.52 -8.40
C ILE A 91 -13.48 15.12 -7.35
N PRO A 92 -13.98 15.83 -6.33
CA PRO A 92 -13.15 16.33 -5.23
C PRO A 92 -12.68 15.18 -4.33
N VAL A 93 -11.41 15.22 -3.93
CA VAL A 93 -10.77 14.15 -3.14
C VAL A 93 -9.86 14.72 -2.05
N THR A 94 -9.62 13.93 -1.01
CA THR A 94 -8.50 14.12 -0.09
C THR A 94 -7.54 12.95 -0.20
N VAL A 95 -6.25 13.22 -0.02
CA VAL A 95 -5.20 12.19 -0.09
C VAL A 95 -4.42 12.15 1.20
N ASN A 96 -4.25 10.95 1.76
CA ASN A 96 -3.47 10.71 2.97
C ASN A 96 -2.48 9.56 2.75
N PRO A 97 -1.26 9.63 3.31
CA PRO A 97 -0.37 8.47 3.37
C PRO A 97 -1.05 7.31 4.11
N HIS A 98 -0.90 6.09 3.61
CA HIS A 98 -1.44 4.91 4.26
C HIS A 98 -0.66 4.58 5.55
N ALA A 99 -1.35 4.43 6.68
CA ALA A 99 -0.70 4.37 8.00
C ALA A 99 0.22 3.14 8.19
N THR A 100 -0.22 1.96 7.73
CA THR A 100 0.48 0.68 8.01
C THR A 100 1.40 0.24 6.88
N LEU A 101 0.94 0.31 5.62
CA LEU A 101 1.74 -0.11 4.46
C LEU A 101 3.03 0.71 4.26
N ASN A 102 3.10 1.94 4.77
CA ASN A 102 4.32 2.74 4.75
C ASN A 102 5.24 2.50 5.97
N SER A 103 4.80 1.71 6.96
CA SER A 103 5.52 1.47 8.22
C SER A 103 5.74 -0.01 8.54
N SER A 104 5.16 -0.94 7.77
CA SER A 104 5.34 -2.38 7.96
C SER A 104 6.71 -2.83 7.42
N GLU A 105 7.74 -2.68 8.25
CA GLU A 105 9.15 -3.02 7.94
C GLU A 105 9.51 -4.48 8.24
N GLY A 106 8.54 -5.36 8.47
CA GLY A 106 8.79 -6.80 8.64
C GLY A 106 7.77 -7.48 9.52
N VAL A 107 7.61 -8.80 9.32
CA VAL A 107 6.94 -9.69 10.27
C VAL A 107 8.05 -10.54 10.87
N ILE A 108 8.34 -10.36 12.16
CA ILE A 108 9.22 -11.26 12.90
C ILE A 108 8.39 -12.50 13.25
N SER A 109 8.83 -13.67 12.79
CA SER A 109 8.18 -14.93 13.19
C SER A 109 8.49 -15.21 14.67
N CYS A 110 7.54 -15.75 15.42
CA CYS A 110 7.72 -16.09 16.84
C CYS A 110 8.94 -17.00 17.09
N ILE A 111 9.35 -17.79 16.08
CA ILE A 111 10.53 -18.66 16.14
C ILE A 111 11.82 -17.85 16.25
N GLU A 112 11.89 -16.66 15.66
CA GLU A 112 13.07 -15.78 15.69
C GLU A 112 13.24 -15.10 17.05
N LEU A 113 12.13 -14.76 17.74
CA LEU A 113 12.15 -14.21 19.11
C LEU A 113 12.58 -15.22 20.19
N LEU A 114 12.41 -16.51 19.96
CA LEU A 114 12.79 -17.56 20.92
C LEU A 114 14.30 -17.81 20.99
N ASN A 115 15.08 -17.25 20.05
CA ASN A 115 16.54 -17.39 20.00
C ASN A 115 17.32 -16.19 20.55
N GLU A 116 16.64 -15.13 21.02
CA GLU A 116 17.31 -14.10 21.82
C GLU A 116 17.52 -14.67 23.22
N SER A 117 18.77 -14.98 23.56
CA SER A 117 19.13 -15.40 24.91
C SER A 117 18.65 -14.35 25.91
N VAL A 118 17.83 -14.78 26.88
CA VAL A 118 17.64 -14.07 28.14
C VAL A 118 19.02 -14.05 28.82
N GLU A 119 19.74 -12.95 28.62
CA GLU A 119 20.95 -12.64 29.40
C GLU A 119 20.50 -12.33 30.84
N LYS A 120 21.23 -12.90 31.79
CA LYS A 120 20.95 -12.93 33.24
C LYS A 120 21.42 -11.67 33.97
#